data_AF-A0A9P9QTV7-F1
#
_entry.id   AF-A0A9P9QTV7-F1
#
_cell.length_a   1.000
_cell.length_b   1.000
_cell.length_c   1.000
_cell.angle_alpha   90.00
_cell.angle_beta   90.00
_cell.angle_gamma   90.00
#
_symmetry.space_group_name_H-M   'P 1'
#
loop_
_entity.id
_entity.type
_entity.pdbx_description
1 polymer ?
#
loop_
_entity_poly.entity_id
_entity_poly.type
_entity_poly.pdbx_seq_one_letter_code
_entity_poly.pdbx_strand_id
1 'polypeptide(L)'
;MAEEQGMVAKYFGDAHRGCGQSFVKNLAAAVHHRLPREIRNYVYSYCVQSDYDDDVIVRRRADPYGAMVLLVRDSLGPYSYRWIEDPITSFIKASILGNEVAREMLEIYYRVRKFKIAHRDLPLVEAFLKTDTFHLDISPALYVRRLEIDIEVEAGEVQHQEAAGSPEEDVGLQAIQALSANIRGCTDVAVAFCHDDQSPCHSARGRDRVAFDDVVSPRLLQAVESLRNERPRARIVYRRTWRD
;
A
#
# COMPACT_ATOMS: atom_id res chain seq x y z
N MET A 1 16.19 -34.08 10.94
CA MET A 1 15.65 -33.49 9.69
C MET A 1 15.61 -34.52 8.56
N ALA A 2 15.02 -35.70 8.77
CA ALA A 2 15.01 -36.77 7.75
C ALA A 2 13.65 -37.50 7.63
N GLU A 3 12.59 -37.05 8.30
CA GLU A 3 11.31 -37.79 8.34
C GLU A 3 10.16 -37.15 7.55
N GLU A 4 10.24 -35.87 7.15
CA GLU A 4 9.16 -35.24 6.35
C GLU A 4 9.18 -35.61 4.86
N GLN A 5 10.28 -36.17 4.34
CA GLN A 5 10.34 -36.66 2.96
C GLN A 5 9.65 -38.03 2.77
N GLY A 6 9.31 -38.74 3.86
CA GLY A 6 8.73 -40.08 3.81
C GLY A 6 7.20 -40.14 3.62
N MET A 7 6.48 -39.04 3.87
CA MET A 7 5.02 -39.08 3.86
C MET A 7 4.42 -38.85 2.46
N VAL A 8 5.16 -38.20 1.55
CA VAL A 8 4.71 -37.95 0.17
C VAL A 8 4.86 -39.20 -0.71
N ALA A 9 5.84 -40.06 -0.43
CA ALA A 9 6.17 -41.21 -1.27
C ALA A 9 5.28 -42.45 -1.05
N LYS A 10 4.50 -42.51 0.04
CA LYS A 10 3.77 -43.74 0.41
C LYS A 10 2.39 -43.89 -0.23
N TYR A 11 1.84 -42.82 -0.81
CA TYR A 11 0.49 -42.83 -1.41
C TYR A 11 0.46 -42.64 -2.93
N PHE A 12 1.60 -42.38 -3.56
CA PHE A 12 1.67 -42.19 -5.01
C PHE A 12 2.79 -43.07 -5.57
N GLY A 13 2.41 -44.24 -6.08
CA GLY A 13 3.34 -45.17 -6.73
C GLY A 13 4.07 -44.54 -7.92
N ASP A 14 5.28 -45.03 -8.20
CA ASP A 14 6.27 -44.55 -9.17
C ASP A 14 5.79 -44.46 -10.65
N ALA A 15 4.52 -44.69 -10.97
CA ALA A 15 3.96 -44.68 -12.32
C ALA A 15 3.64 -43.27 -12.88
N HIS A 16 3.78 -42.19 -12.10
CA HIS A 16 3.24 -40.87 -12.48
C HIS A 16 4.24 -39.70 -12.50
N ARG A 17 5.55 -39.94 -12.65
CA ARG A 17 6.55 -38.84 -12.62
C ARG A 17 6.33 -37.73 -13.67
N GLY A 18 5.66 -38.01 -14.80
CA GLY A 18 5.24 -36.99 -15.78
C GLY A 18 3.76 -36.60 -15.74
N CYS A 19 2.91 -37.44 -15.15
CA CYS A 19 1.45 -37.26 -15.10
C CYS A 19 0.98 -36.56 -13.81
N GLY A 20 1.83 -36.54 -12.77
CA GLY A 20 1.50 -36.00 -11.46
C GLY A 20 1.30 -34.49 -11.46
N GLN A 21 2.11 -33.71 -12.20
CA GLN A 21 1.98 -32.25 -12.17
C GLN A 21 0.71 -31.75 -12.86
N SER A 22 0.33 -32.32 -14.00
CA SER A 22 -0.91 -31.96 -14.69
C SER A 22 -2.13 -32.42 -13.89
N PHE A 23 -2.08 -33.63 -13.31
CA PHE A 23 -3.13 -34.13 -12.42
C PHE A 23 -3.31 -33.23 -11.19
N VAL A 24 -2.22 -32.88 -10.49
CA VAL A 24 -2.26 -32.02 -9.30
C VAL A 24 -2.76 -30.62 -9.67
N LYS A 25 -2.33 -30.04 -10.79
CA LYS A 25 -2.85 -28.75 -11.27
C LYS A 25 -4.34 -28.81 -11.58
N ASN A 26 -4.80 -29.86 -12.27
CA ASN A 26 -6.21 -30.03 -12.61
C ASN A 26 -7.08 -30.26 -11.37
N LEU A 27 -6.58 -31.06 -10.42
CA LEU A 27 -7.26 -31.29 -9.15
C LEU A 27 -7.32 -30.00 -8.33
N ALA A 28 -6.21 -29.26 -8.23
CA ALA A 28 -6.17 -27.98 -7.52
C ALA A 28 -7.14 -26.97 -8.15
N ALA A 29 -7.19 -26.87 -9.48
CA ALA A 29 -8.15 -26.01 -10.18
C ALA A 29 -9.61 -26.45 -9.92
N ALA A 30 -9.89 -27.75 -9.96
CA ALA A 30 -11.23 -28.28 -9.70
C ALA A 30 -11.68 -28.05 -8.25
N VAL A 31 -10.79 -28.22 -7.28
CA VAL A 31 -11.04 -27.90 -5.87
C VAL A 31 -11.26 -26.40 -5.72
N HIS A 32 -10.35 -25.59 -6.26
CA HIS A 32 -10.40 -24.13 -6.18
C HIS A 32 -11.70 -23.55 -6.72
N HIS A 33 -12.17 -23.99 -7.89
CA HIS A 33 -13.43 -23.52 -8.48
C HIS A 33 -14.68 -23.94 -7.69
N ARG A 34 -14.58 -24.96 -6.83
CA ARG A 34 -15.67 -25.38 -5.95
C ARG A 34 -15.67 -24.67 -4.61
N LEU A 35 -14.60 -23.94 -4.27
CA LEU A 35 -14.52 -23.18 -3.03
C LEU A 35 -15.46 -21.96 -3.10
N PRO A 36 -16.22 -21.68 -2.03
CA PRO A 36 -16.93 -20.42 -1.89
C PRO A 36 -15.97 -19.23 -1.99
N ARG A 37 -16.50 -18.08 -2.45
CA ARG A 37 -15.71 -16.85 -2.67
C ARG A 37 -14.95 -16.43 -1.41
N GLU A 38 -15.56 -16.61 -0.25
CA GLU A 38 -14.98 -16.27 1.06
C GLU A 38 -13.74 -17.11 1.36
N ILE A 39 -13.79 -18.42 1.07
CA ILE A 39 -12.64 -19.31 1.27
C ILE A 39 -11.54 -19.00 0.26
N ARG A 40 -11.89 -18.73 -1.00
CA ARG A 40 -10.92 -18.26 -2.00
C ARG A 40 -10.23 -16.97 -1.54
N ASN A 41 -10.98 -16.02 -0.98
CA ASN A 41 -10.40 -14.78 -0.44
C ASN A 41 -9.37 -15.03 0.67
N TYR A 42 -9.60 -16.01 1.56
CA TYR A 42 -8.61 -16.40 2.58
C TYR A 42 -7.35 -16.98 1.95
N VAL A 43 -7.48 -17.86 0.95
CA VAL A 43 -6.34 -18.42 0.22
C VAL A 43 -5.57 -17.31 -0.49
N TYR A 44 -6.25 -16.41 -1.20
CA TYR A 44 -5.60 -15.29 -1.87
C TYR A 44 -4.93 -14.34 -0.89
N SER A 45 -5.53 -14.10 0.28
CA SER A 45 -4.94 -13.24 1.33
C SER A 45 -3.60 -13.82 1.76
N TYR A 46 -3.55 -15.13 2.02
CA TYR A 46 -2.31 -15.84 2.32
C TYR A 46 -1.29 -15.75 1.17
N CYS A 47 -1.72 -15.88 -0.09
CA CYS A 47 -0.83 -15.80 -1.23
C CYS A 47 -0.25 -14.40 -1.48
N VAL A 48 -1.02 -13.34 -1.19
CA VAL A 48 -0.55 -11.95 -1.36
C VAL A 48 0.21 -11.44 -0.15
N GLN A 49 -0.06 -11.96 1.05
CA GLN A 49 0.73 -11.75 2.27
C GLN A 49 1.96 -12.65 2.25
N SER A 50 2.89 -12.34 1.35
CA SER A 50 4.20 -13.01 1.24
C SER A 50 5.07 -12.78 2.48
N ASP A 51 6.27 -13.38 2.49
CA ASP A 51 7.33 -13.09 3.46
C ASP A 51 7.79 -11.62 3.49
N TYR A 52 7.46 -10.84 2.46
CA TYR A 52 7.70 -9.39 2.41
C TYR A 52 6.70 -8.61 3.25
N ASP A 53 7.15 -7.44 3.69
CA ASP A 53 6.35 -6.49 4.46
C ASP A 53 4.97 -6.18 3.82
N ASP A 54 3.97 -5.95 4.65
CA ASP A 54 2.61 -5.59 4.25
C ASP A 54 2.51 -4.16 3.69
N ASP A 55 3.53 -3.35 3.95
CA ASP A 55 3.66 -1.99 3.47
C ASP A 55 4.17 -1.95 2.02
N VAL A 56 3.38 -1.34 1.15
CA VAL A 56 3.69 -1.11 -0.27
C VAL A 56 3.86 0.38 -0.51
N ILE A 57 5.06 0.81 -0.90
CA ILE A 57 5.32 2.19 -1.30
C ILE A 57 4.92 2.38 -2.76
N VAL A 58 4.09 3.38 -3.02
CA VAL A 58 3.77 3.83 -4.37
C VAL A 58 4.73 4.94 -4.73
N ARG A 59 5.50 4.76 -5.80
CA ARG A 59 6.56 5.69 -6.22
C ARG A 59 6.60 5.85 -7.73
N ARG A 60 7.08 6.98 -8.22
CA ARG A 60 7.43 7.15 -9.64
C ARG A 60 8.82 6.59 -9.91
N ARG A 61 9.01 5.79 -10.96
CA ARG A 61 10.39 5.46 -11.41
C ARG A 61 11.16 6.75 -11.70
N ALA A 62 12.47 6.74 -11.48
CA ALA A 62 13.35 7.91 -11.66
C ALA A 62 13.49 8.40 -13.13
N ASP A 63 12.81 7.75 -14.07
CA ASP A 63 12.73 8.15 -15.48
C ASP A 63 11.80 9.37 -15.63
N PRO A 64 12.11 10.38 -16.48
CA PRO A 64 11.21 11.50 -16.79
C PRO A 64 9.78 11.09 -17.20
N TYR A 65 9.59 9.89 -17.77
CA TYR A 65 8.26 9.32 -18.07
C TYR A 65 7.93 8.13 -17.17
N GLY A 66 8.57 8.06 -16.00
CA GLY A 66 8.59 6.91 -15.12
C GLY A 66 7.19 6.43 -14.78
N ALA A 67 6.92 5.17 -15.12
CA ALA A 67 5.72 4.49 -14.68
C ALA A 67 5.66 4.44 -13.14
N MET A 68 4.44 4.40 -12.61
CA MET A 68 4.20 4.13 -11.20
C MET A 68 4.64 2.71 -10.88
N VAL A 69 5.41 2.56 -9.79
CA VAL A 69 5.87 1.28 -9.27
C VAL A 69 5.40 1.07 -7.84
N LEU A 70 5.19 -0.19 -7.50
CA LEU A 70 4.81 -0.65 -6.18
C LEU A 70 6.01 -1.34 -5.56
N LEU A 71 6.54 -0.80 -4.47
CA LEU A 71 7.77 -1.26 -3.84
C LEU A 71 7.48 -1.87 -2.46
N VAL A 72 8.16 -2.96 -2.13
CA VAL A 72 8.13 -3.59 -0.81
C VAL A 72 9.54 -3.67 -0.23
N ARG A 73 9.62 -3.85 1.09
CA ARG A 73 10.89 -4.08 1.77
C ARG A 73 11.29 -5.54 1.62
N ASP A 74 12.48 -5.75 1.09
CA ASP A 74 13.17 -7.03 1.06
C ASP A 74 14.24 -7.05 2.15
N SER A 75 14.15 -8.01 3.07
CA SER A 75 15.09 -8.12 4.18
C SER A 75 16.41 -8.72 3.70
N LEU A 76 17.50 -7.98 3.91
CA LEU A 76 18.86 -8.46 3.66
C LEU A 76 19.53 -8.98 4.95
N GLY A 77 18.78 -9.02 6.06
CA GLY A 77 19.26 -9.36 7.39
C GLY A 77 18.49 -8.61 8.49
N PRO A 78 18.87 -8.79 9.77
CA PRO A 78 18.13 -8.24 10.92
C PRO A 78 18.04 -6.72 10.99
N TYR A 79 18.94 -5.99 10.32
CA TYR A 79 19.07 -4.53 10.41
C TYR A 79 19.19 -3.83 9.05
N SER A 80 18.99 -4.56 7.96
CA SER A 80 19.17 -4.03 6.61
C SER A 80 18.05 -4.50 5.71
N TYR A 81 17.51 -3.59 4.92
CA TYR A 81 16.54 -3.88 3.90
C TYR A 81 16.91 -3.14 2.62
N ARG A 82 16.31 -3.56 1.51
CA ARG A 82 16.27 -2.79 0.27
C ARG A 82 14.84 -2.67 -0.21
N TRP A 83 14.58 -1.62 -0.97
CA TRP A 83 13.33 -1.48 -1.70
C TRP A 83 13.43 -2.25 -3.02
N ILE A 84 12.49 -3.15 -3.27
CA ILE A 84 12.35 -3.86 -4.55
C ILE A 84 10.92 -3.70 -5.06
N GLU A 85 10.72 -3.87 -6.37
CA GLU A 85 9.37 -3.99 -6.93
C GLU A 85 8.66 -5.21 -6.30
N ASP A 86 7.41 -5.04 -5.88
CA ASP A 86 6.65 -6.09 -5.22
C ASP A 86 6.57 -7.31 -6.14
N PRO A 87 7.20 -8.45 -5.77
CA PRO A 87 7.22 -9.64 -6.60
C PRO A 87 5.82 -10.15 -6.93
N ILE A 88 4.84 -9.92 -6.04
CA ILE A 88 3.44 -10.32 -6.22
C ILE A 88 2.84 -9.67 -7.48
N THR A 89 3.26 -8.45 -7.81
CA THR A 89 2.76 -7.73 -9.00
C THR A 89 3.10 -8.47 -10.30
N SER A 90 4.21 -9.21 -10.33
CA SER A 90 4.62 -9.99 -11.50
C SER A 90 3.78 -11.25 -11.69
N PHE A 91 3.20 -11.80 -10.61
CA PHE A 91 2.38 -13.00 -10.59
C PHE A 91 0.91 -12.74 -10.89
N ILE A 92 0.36 -11.59 -10.45
CA ILE A 92 -1.04 -11.21 -10.68
C ILE A 92 -1.21 -10.76 -12.13
N LYS A 93 -1.28 -11.72 -13.05
CA LYS A 93 -1.49 -11.50 -14.48
C LYS A 93 -2.45 -12.53 -15.05
N ALA A 94 -3.32 -12.09 -15.96
CA ALA A 94 -4.26 -12.98 -16.65
C ALA A 94 -3.54 -14.10 -17.42
N SER A 95 -2.33 -13.85 -17.94
CA SER A 95 -1.52 -14.85 -18.66
C SER A 95 -0.96 -15.96 -17.76
N ILE A 96 -0.89 -15.74 -16.45
CA ILE A 96 -0.32 -16.69 -15.47
C ILE A 96 -1.44 -17.40 -14.71
N LEU A 97 -2.41 -16.65 -14.19
CA LEU A 97 -3.46 -17.18 -13.29
C LEU A 97 -4.80 -17.41 -13.99
N GLY A 98 -4.98 -16.91 -15.21
CA GLY A 98 -6.29 -16.77 -15.84
C GLY A 98 -7.01 -15.49 -15.35
N ASN A 99 -7.95 -14.98 -16.16
CA ASN A 99 -8.56 -13.67 -15.93
C ASN A 99 -9.33 -13.58 -14.60
N GLU A 100 -10.20 -14.54 -14.31
CA GLU A 100 -11.02 -14.54 -13.08
C GLU A 100 -10.14 -14.55 -11.83
N VAL A 101 -9.21 -15.50 -11.73
CA VAL A 101 -8.33 -15.64 -10.57
C VAL A 101 -7.41 -14.44 -10.42
N ALA A 102 -6.84 -13.91 -11.51
CA ALA A 102 -6.00 -12.72 -11.46
C ALA A 102 -6.77 -11.51 -10.93
N ARG A 103 -8.00 -11.29 -11.42
CA ARG A 103 -8.88 -10.21 -10.92
C ARG A 103 -9.17 -10.39 -9.45
N GLU A 104 -9.64 -11.57 -9.07
CA GLU A 104 -9.99 -11.89 -7.69
C GLU A 104 -8.81 -11.70 -6.73
N MET A 105 -7.61 -12.12 -7.14
CA MET A 105 -6.38 -11.98 -6.36
C MET A 105 -5.94 -10.51 -6.28
N LEU A 106 -6.13 -9.72 -7.34
CA LEU A 106 -5.85 -8.28 -7.34
C LEU A 106 -6.77 -7.51 -6.38
N GLU A 107 -8.06 -7.86 -6.34
CA GLU A 107 -8.99 -7.28 -5.35
C GLU A 107 -8.51 -7.51 -3.92
N ILE A 108 -8.01 -8.71 -3.64
CA ILE A 108 -7.48 -9.08 -2.32
C ILE A 108 -6.15 -8.39 -2.05
N TYR A 109 -5.26 -8.29 -3.03
CA TYR A 109 -4.02 -7.53 -2.93
C TYR A 109 -4.27 -6.08 -2.46
N TYR A 110 -5.20 -5.36 -3.10
CA TYR A 110 -5.55 -3.99 -2.68
C TYR A 110 -6.21 -3.92 -1.30
N ARG A 111 -7.00 -4.93 -0.93
CA ARG A 111 -7.67 -4.97 0.39
C ARG A 111 -6.70 -5.25 1.52
N VAL A 112 -5.72 -6.10 1.27
CA VAL A 112 -4.85 -6.65 2.31
C VAL A 112 -3.54 -5.88 2.40
N ARG A 113 -3.01 -5.25 1.35
CA ARG A 113 -1.79 -4.43 1.50
C ARG A 113 -2.08 -3.06 2.10
N LYS A 114 -1.06 -2.46 2.71
CA LYS A 114 -1.10 -1.06 3.16
C LYS A 114 -0.27 -0.21 2.21
N PHE A 115 -0.92 0.70 1.50
CA PHE A 115 -0.26 1.55 0.52
C PHE A 115 0.23 2.84 1.17
N LYS A 116 1.43 3.28 0.81
CA LYS A 116 2.04 4.52 1.31
C LYS A 116 2.56 5.37 0.18
N ILE A 117 2.35 6.67 0.28
CA ILE A 117 2.79 7.65 -0.70
C ILE A 117 3.55 8.75 0.04
N ALA A 118 4.85 8.86 -0.24
CA ALA A 118 5.71 9.88 0.35
C ALA A 118 5.36 11.29 -0.19
N HIS A 119 5.81 12.34 0.51
CA HIS A 119 5.52 13.73 0.13
C HIS A 119 5.87 14.04 -1.33
N ARG A 120 7.09 13.70 -1.75
CA ARG A 120 7.55 13.88 -3.14
C ARG A 120 6.71 13.12 -4.20
N ASP A 121 6.00 12.09 -3.78
CA ASP A 121 5.19 11.21 -4.64
C ASP A 121 3.68 11.53 -4.53
N LEU A 122 3.27 12.53 -3.72
CA LEU A 122 1.87 12.95 -3.56
C LEU A 122 1.11 13.25 -4.88
N PRO A 123 1.74 13.82 -5.93
CA PRO A 123 1.07 13.98 -7.21
C PRO A 123 0.59 12.66 -7.84
N LEU A 124 1.06 11.50 -7.36
CA LEU A 124 0.61 10.19 -7.82
C LEU A 124 -0.70 9.72 -7.17
N VAL A 125 -1.18 10.37 -6.11
CA VAL A 125 -2.36 9.89 -5.35
C VAL A 125 -3.56 9.66 -6.27
N GLU A 126 -3.88 10.63 -7.11
CA GLU A 126 -5.01 10.51 -8.04
C GLU A 126 -4.77 9.41 -9.08
N ALA A 127 -3.57 9.39 -9.69
CA ALA A 127 -3.22 8.41 -10.71
C ALA A 127 -3.27 6.99 -10.14
N PHE A 128 -2.73 6.78 -8.94
CA PHE A 128 -2.78 5.51 -8.23
C PHE A 128 -4.21 5.03 -8.01
N LEU A 129 -5.13 5.92 -7.61
CA LEU A 129 -6.51 5.54 -7.31
C LEU A 129 -7.34 5.23 -8.56
N LYS A 130 -7.04 5.89 -9.69
CA LYS A 130 -7.82 5.78 -10.93
C LYS A 130 -7.26 4.79 -11.95
N THR A 131 -5.94 4.63 -12.01
CA THR A 131 -5.30 3.87 -13.08
C THR A 131 -5.29 2.38 -12.76
N ASP A 132 -5.81 1.59 -13.71
CA ASP A 132 -5.63 0.14 -13.71
C ASP A 132 -4.26 -0.21 -14.30
N THR A 133 -3.26 -0.36 -13.43
CA THR A 133 -1.90 -0.74 -13.81
C THR A 133 -1.74 -2.21 -14.18
N PHE A 134 -2.72 -3.05 -13.84
CA PHE A 134 -2.65 -4.49 -14.07
C PHE A 134 -3.41 -4.92 -15.33
N HIS A 135 -4.17 -4.00 -15.94
CA HIS A 135 -5.02 -4.26 -17.11
C HIS A 135 -6.02 -5.40 -16.85
N LEU A 136 -6.65 -5.36 -15.67
CA LEU A 136 -7.62 -6.33 -15.19
C LEU A 136 -9.00 -5.69 -14.92
N ASP A 137 -9.27 -4.50 -15.46
CA ASP A 137 -10.42 -3.64 -15.23
C ASP A 137 -10.78 -3.50 -13.74
N ILE A 138 -9.74 -3.26 -12.93
CA ILE A 138 -9.86 -3.06 -11.49
C ILE A 138 -9.27 -1.70 -11.13
N SER A 139 -10.12 -0.82 -10.61
CA SER A 139 -9.69 0.46 -10.06
C SER A 139 -9.27 0.31 -8.59
N PRO A 140 -8.05 0.74 -8.21
CA PRO A 140 -7.58 0.65 -6.83
C PRO A 140 -8.50 1.35 -5.83
N ALA A 141 -9.11 2.48 -6.21
CA ALA A 141 -10.06 3.23 -5.38
C ALA A 141 -11.22 2.40 -4.81
N LEU A 142 -11.61 1.30 -5.46
CA LEU A 142 -12.70 0.42 -5.02
C LEU A 142 -12.27 -0.55 -3.92
N TYR A 143 -11.01 -0.99 -3.96
CA TYR A 143 -10.53 -2.15 -3.21
C TYR A 143 -9.50 -1.79 -2.15
N VAL A 144 -8.78 -0.68 -2.29
CA VAL A 144 -7.84 -0.21 -1.27
C VAL A 144 -8.57 -0.04 0.06
N ARG A 145 -7.99 -0.60 1.12
CA ARG A 145 -8.53 -0.49 2.48
C ARG A 145 -7.64 0.29 3.43
N ARG A 146 -6.34 0.36 3.15
CA ARG A 146 -5.36 1.02 4.00
C ARG A 146 -4.47 1.88 3.12
N LEU A 147 -4.63 3.19 3.20
CA LEU A 147 -3.81 4.15 2.48
C LEU A 147 -3.24 5.17 3.45
N GLU A 148 -1.97 5.48 3.25
CA GLU A 148 -1.24 6.45 4.04
C GLU A 148 -0.52 7.41 3.11
N ILE A 149 -0.64 8.70 3.38
CA ILE A 149 0.10 9.74 2.65
C ILE A 149 0.94 10.54 3.64
N ASP A 150 2.13 10.94 3.22
CA ASP A 150 3.00 11.82 3.98
C ASP A 150 3.00 13.21 3.39
N ILE A 151 2.80 14.21 4.24
CA ILE A 151 2.89 15.62 3.90
C ILE A 151 4.03 16.19 4.73
N GLU A 152 5.11 16.60 4.05
CA GLU A 152 6.18 17.35 4.69
C GLU A 152 5.67 18.75 5.02
N VAL A 153 6.06 19.24 6.19
CA VAL A 153 5.69 20.54 6.70
C VAL A 153 6.99 21.22 7.10
N GLU A 154 7.25 22.40 6.55
CA GLU A 154 8.47 23.14 6.84
C GLU A 154 8.51 23.55 8.32
N ALA A 155 9.62 23.27 9.00
CA ALA A 155 9.90 23.82 10.33
C ALA A 155 10.46 25.25 10.17
N GLY A 156 9.65 26.14 9.61
CA GLY A 156 9.99 27.52 9.34
C GLY A 156 9.10 28.46 10.15
N GLU A 157 9.74 29.35 10.90
CA GLU A 157 9.13 30.35 11.79
C GLU A 157 7.76 30.83 11.31
N VAL A 158 6.79 30.81 12.22
CA VAL A 158 5.48 31.49 12.12
C VAL A 158 5.74 33.01 11.99
N GLN A 159 6.27 33.43 10.85
CA GLN A 159 6.26 34.82 10.42
C GLN A 159 4.99 34.97 9.61
N HIS A 160 4.06 35.69 10.22
CA HIS A 160 2.86 36.28 9.64
C HIS A 160 3.08 36.81 8.21
N GLN A 161 3.05 35.93 7.21
CA GLN A 161 2.78 36.26 5.82
C GLN A 161 1.53 35.52 5.40
N GLU A 162 0.41 36.03 5.90
CA GLU A 162 -0.91 35.84 5.32
C GLU A 162 -0.84 36.29 3.84
N ALA A 163 -0.79 35.36 2.89
CA ALA A 163 -1.54 35.43 1.60
C ALA A 163 -1.09 34.41 0.54
N ALA A 164 0.12 33.85 0.60
CA ALA A 164 0.58 32.89 -0.42
C ALA A 164 0.95 31.55 0.22
N GLY A 165 0.14 30.51 -0.05
CA GLY A 165 0.48 29.15 0.37
C GLY A 165 1.81 28.71 -0.22
N SER A 166 2.57 27.88 0.51
CA SER A 166 3.79 27.31 -0.05
C SER A 166 3.43 26.32 -1.16
N PRO A 167 4.28 26.15 -2.19
CA PRO A 167 4.03 25.17 -3.24
C PRO A 167 3.93 23.74 -2.70
N GLU A 168 4.62 23.43 -1.60
CA GLU A 168 4.56 22.13 -0.92
C GLU A 168 3.21 21.92 -0.21
N GLU A 169 2.68 22.96 0.41
CA GLU A 169 1.34 22.95 1.01
C GLU A 169 0.27 22.69 -0.06
N ASP A 170 0.38 23.35 -1.21
CA ASP A 170 -0.55 23.16 -2.32
C ASP A 170 -0.52 21.72 -2.86
N VAL A 171 0.65 21.07 -2.91
CA VAL A 171 0.76 19.63 -3.26
C VAL A 171 0.04 18.76 -2.22
N GLY A 172 0.21 19.05 -0.93
CA GLY A 172 -0.51 18.38 0.15
C GLY A 172 -2.03 18.54 0.03
N LEU A 173 -2.50 19.76 -0.23
CA LEU A 173 -3.92 20.07 -0.43
C LEU A 173 -4.50 19.34 -1.65
N GLN A 174 -3.79 19.33 -2.78
CA GLN A 174 -4.21 18.60 -3.98
C GLN A 174 -4.32 17.10 -3.71
N ALA A 175 -3.37 16.52 -2.97
CA ALA A 175 -3.45 15.12 -2.55
C ALA A 175 -4.69 14.85 -1.69
N ILE A 176 -4.96 15.69 -0.68
CA ILE A 176 -6.16 15.53 0.18
C ILE A 176 -7.45 15.66 -0.65
N GLN A 177 -7.52 16.60 -1.59
CA GLN A 177 -8.65 16.74 -2.50
C GLN A 177 -8.82 15.49 -3.38
N ALA A 178 -7.72 14.95 -3.92
CA ALA A 178 -7.74 13.71 -4.69
C ALA A 178 -8.23 12.53 -3.83
N LEU A 179 -7.85 12.45 -2.55
CA LEU A 179 -8.37 11.44 -1.63
C LEU A 179 -9.89 11.60 -1.45
N SER A 180 -10.38 12.81 -1.20
CA SER A 180 -11.82 13.09 -1.01
C SER A 180 -12.66 12.65 -2.22
N ALA A 181 -12.18 13.01 -3.41
CA ALA A 181 -12.88 12.76 -4.67
C ALA A 181 -12.91 11.28 -5.08
N ASN A 182 -11.86 10.52 -4.77
CA ASN A 182 -11.68 9.18 -5.36
C ASN A 182 -11.92 8.04 -4.37
N ILE A 183 -11.65 8.24 -3.09
CA ILE A 183 -11.71 7.15 -2.11
C ILE A 183 -13.17 6.77 -1.81
N ARG A 184 -13.41 5.47 -1.66
CA ARG A 184 -14.70 4.92 -1.22
C ARG A 184 -14.74 4.65 0.28
N GLY A 185 -15.95 4.63 0.85
CA GLY A 185 -16.21 4.70 2.30
C GLY A 185 -15.64 3.58 3.18
N CYS A 186 -15.00 2.57 2.63
CA CYS A 186 -14.37 1.47 3.38
C CYS A 186 -12.84 1.59 3.48
N THR A 187 -12.26 2.70 3.04
CA THR A 187 -10.82 2.92 3.09
C THR A 187 -10.45 3.67 4.36
N ASP A 188 -9.52 3.13 5.12
CA ASP A 188 -8.88 3.78 6.24
C ASP A 188 -7.72 4.63 5.70
N VAL A 189 -7.81 5.94 5.89
CA VAL A 189 -6.86 6.92 5.36
C VAL A 189 -6.07 7.52 6.51
N ALA A 190 -4.75 7.41 6.46
CA ALA A 190 -3.85 8.09 7.38
C ALA A 190 -3.16 9.25 6.65
N VAL A 191 -3.38 10.48 7.11
CA VAL A 191 -2.62 11.65 6.65
C VAL A 191 -1.55 11.92 7.69
N ALA A 192 -0.28 11.73 7.30
CA ALA A 192 0.85 11.89 8.18
C ALA A 192 1.57 13.21 7.92
N PHE A 193 1.62 14.10 8.92
CA PHE A 193 2.43 15.31 8.84
C PHE A 193 3.84 15.02 9.35
N CYS A 194 4.84 15.33 8.52
CA CYS A 194 6.24 15.05 8.76
C CYS A 194 7.05 16.35 8.81
N HIS A 195 7.94 16.48 9.79
CA HIS A 195 8.92 17.57 9.86
C HIS A 195 10.32 17.02 9.64
N ASP A 196 11.16 17.82 8.96
CA ASP A 196 12.51 17.45 8.53
C ASP A 196 13.56 17.50 9.65
N ASP A 197 13.12 17.52 10.90
CA ASP A 197 13.96 17.99 12.00
C ASP A 197 15.13 17.03 12.28
N GLN A 198 16.34 17.49 11.90
CA GLN A 198 17.62 16.99 12.39
C GLN A 198 17.81 17.27 13.89
N SER A 199 16.85 17.91 14.55
CA SER A 199 16.93 18.22 15.97
C SER A 199 16.55 17.01 16.84
N PRO A 200 17.41 16.57 17.77
CA PRO A 200 17.17 15.41 18.62
C PRO A 200 16.19 15.80 19.73
N CYS A 201 14.89 15.83 19.47
CA CYS A 201 13.92 15.96 20.55
C CYS A 201 13.89 14.62 21.30
N HIS A 202 14.70 14.53 22.35
CA HIS A 202 14.60 13.55 23.41
C HIS A 202 13.21 13.63 24.04
N SER A 203 12.50 12.51 24.02
CA SER A 203 11.50 12.10 25.02
C SER A 203 10.54 13.19 25.54
N ALA A 204 9.37 13.34 24.90
CA ALA A 204 8.21 13.99 25.50
C ALA A 204 6.91 13.24 25.14
N ARG A 205 6.74 12.02 25.68
CA ARG A 205 5.44 11.33 25.66
C ARG A 205 4.40 12.16 26.42
N GLY A 206 3.67 13.03 25.72
CA GLY A 206 2.43 13.64 26.24
C GLY A 206 2.19 15.11 25.94
N ARG A 207 3.18 15.89 25.45
CA ARG A 207 3.00 17.33 25.12
C ARG A 207 3.01 17.67 23.62
N ASP A 208 3.32 16.72 22.76
CA ASP A 208 3.61 17.00 21.35
C ASP A 208 2.38 17.45 20.53
N ARG A 209 1.16 16.99 20.82
CA ARG A 209 0.01 17.31 19.94
C ARG A 209 -0.25 18.79 19.72
N VAL A 210 -0.16 19.60 20.78
CA VAL A 210 -0.45 21.05 20.68
C VAL A 210 0.67 21.77 19.92
N ALA A 211 1.93 21.37 20.14
CA ALA A 211 3.07 21.98 19.48
C ALA A 211 3.15 21.65 17.98
N PHE A 212 2.60 20.51 17.54
CA PHE A 212 2.56 20.15 16.12
C PHE A 212 1.44 20.86 15.35
N ASP A 213 0.28 21.08 15.98
CA ASP A 213 -0.81 21.83 15.35
C ASP A 213 -0.40 23.29 15.07
N ASP A 214 0.53 23.84 15.85
CA ASP A 214 1.10 25.18 15.63
C ASP A 214 2.00 25.26 14.39
N VAL A 215 2.52 24.13 13.89
CA VAL A 215 3.41 24.10 12.70
C VAL A 215 2.65 23.72 11.43
N VAL A 216 1.52 23.02 11.54
CA VAL A 216 0.71 22.65 10.37
C VAL A 216 -0.18 23.82 9.97
N SER A 217 -0.15 24.19 8.68
CA SER A 217 -1.04 25.23 8.14
C SER A 217 -2.52 24.97 8.48
N PRO A 218 -3.28 25.99 8.92
CA PRO A 218 -4.72 25.88 9.14
C PRO A 218 -5.49 25.37 7.92
N ARG A 219 -5.01 25.64 6.69
CA ARG A 219 -5.66 25.16 5.46
C ARG A 219 -5.54 23.65 5.32
N LEU A 220 -4.39 23.07 5.63
CA LEU A 220 -4.18 21.62 5.63
C LEU A 220 -5.03 20.95 6.71
N LEU A 221 -5.05 21.51 7.93
CA LEU A 221 -5.89 21.00 9.01
C LEU A 221 -7.38 21.02 8.61
N GLN A 222 -7.87 22.13 8.05
CA GLN A 222 -9.23 22.27 7.55
C GLN A 222 -9.53 21.27 6.42
N ALA A 223 -8.59 21.03 5.52
CA ALA A 223 -8.75 20.06 4.43
C ALA A 223 -8.87 18.63 4.97
N VAL A 224 -8.04 18.25 5.96
CA VAL A 224 -8.14 16.92 6.59
C VAL A 224 -9.43 16.78 7.41
N GLU A 225 -9.87 17.83 8.09
CA GLU A 225 -11.13 17.83 8.81
C GLU A 225 -12.34 17.68 7.85
N SER A 226 -12.29 18.37 6.71
CA SER A 226 -13.28 18.18 5.63
C SER A 226 -13.26 16.75 5.10
N LEU A 227 -12.08 16.19 4.84
CA LEU A 227 -11.93 14.79 4.44
C LEU A 227 -12.51 13.85 5.50
N ARG A 228 -12.32 14.12 6.79
CA ARG A 228 -12.85 13.30 7.89
C ARG A 228 -14.38 13.37 7.98
N ASN A 229 -14.96 14.54 7.73
CA ASN A 229 -16.41 14.73 7.68
C ASN A 229 -17.04 13.93 6.54
N GLU A 230 -16.39 13.90 5.37
CA GLU A 230 -16.83 13.09 4.23
C GLU A 230 -16.50 11.60 4.38
N ARG A 231 -15.39 11.29 5.05
CA ARG A 231 -14.78 9.96 5.22
C ARG A 231 -14.40 9.75 6.68
N PRO A 232 -15.31 9.22 7.52
CA PRO A 232 -15.08 9.09 8.98
C PRO A 232 -13.85 8.27 9.38
N ARG A 233 -13.33 7.45 8.47
CA ARG A 233 -12.14 6.60 8.64
C ARG A 233 -10.82 7.30 8.32
N ALA A 234 -10.86 8.56 7.89
CA ALA A 234 -9.68 9.39 7.77
C ALA A 234 -9.18 9.84 9.15
N ARG A 235 -7.88 9.73 9.38
CA ARG A 235 -7.22 10.13 10.63
C ARG A 235 -5.92 10.87 10.35
N ILE A 236 -5.61 11.81 11.23
CA ILE A 236 -4.29 12.46 11.29
C ILE A 236 -3.33 11.59 12.10
N VAL A 237 -2.12 11.44 11.58
CA VAL A 237 -0.99 10.81 12.25
C VAL A 237 0.14 11.85 12.28
N TYR A 238 0.83 11.99 13.39
CA TYR A 238 2.03 12.83 13.48
C TYR A 238 3.24 11.92 13.65
N ARG A 239 4.28 12.13 12.84
CA ARG A 239 5.52 11.35 12.94
C ARG A 239 6.72 12.16 12.46
N ARG A 240 7.92 11.72 12.88
CA ARG A 240 9.15 12.11 12.20
C ARG A 240 9.19 11.44 10.82
N THR A 241 9.73 12.14 9.83
CA THR A 241 9.84 11.71 8.42
C THR A 241 10.24 10.24 8.28
N TRP A 242 9.75 9.59 7.22
CA TRP A 242 10.31 8.32 6.77
C TRP A 242 11.76 8.60 6.36
N ARG A 243 12.73 8.09 7.13
CA ARG A 243 14.06 7.92 6.59
C ARG A 243 14.00 6.74 5.63
N ASP A 244 14.00 7.04 4.33
CA ASP A 244 14.22 6.06 3.26
C ASP A 244 15.51 5.25 3.51
#